data_AF-A0A940NWR5-F1
#
_entry.id   AF-A0A940NWR5-F1
#
_cell.length_a   1.000
_cell.length_b   1.000
_cell.length_c   1.000
_cell.angle_alpha   90.00
_cell.angle_beta   90.00
_cell.angle_gamma   90.00
#
_symmetry.space_group_name_H-M   'P 1'
#
loop_
_entity.id
_entity.type
_entity.pdbx_description
1 polymer ?
#
loop_
_entity_poly.entity_id
_entity_poly.type
_entity_poly.pdbx_seq_one_letter_code
_entity_poly.pdbx_strand_id
1 'polypeptide(L)'
;MRIAEHWADYRLIDTKSGERLERWGNVTLIRPDPQVIWQTPPMTDLWEHADGHYHRSKSGGGQWEYRRQPPESWQIRYRDLRFIVRPTGFKHTGLFPEQAVNWDWMTEKIRSAGRPVRVLNLFAYTGGATLACAAAGAEVCHVDAAKGMVQWARENAAASGLTEKPIRWIVDDCEKFIRREARRGKTYDAIIMDPPSYGRGPGGEIWKLENSIYPLV
;
A
#
# COMPACT_ATOMS: atom_id res chain seq x y z
N MET A 1 13.90 -14.48 -7.75
CA MET A 1 13.74 -13.26 -6.92
C MET A 1 13.10 -12.18 -7.79
N ARG A 2 12.05 -11.48 -7.33
CA ARG A 2 11.46 -10.33 -8.04
C ARG A 2 11.94 -9.04 -7.37
N ILE A 3 12.21 -7.99 -8.15
CA ILE A 3 12.79 -6.74 -7.65
C ILE A 3 11.93 -5.56 -8.12
N ALA A 4 11.60 -4.65 -7.20
CA ALA A 4 10.89 -3.40 -7.51
C ALA A 4 11.89 -2.30 -7.92
N GLU A 5 12.32 -2.32 -9.18
CA GLU A 5 13.44 -1.47 -9.65
C GLU A 5 13.01 -0.18 -10.36
N HIS A 6 11.73 0.00 -10.69
CA HIS A 6 11.24 1.13 -11.50
C HIS A 6 10.68 2.30 -10.69
N TRP A 7 11.05 2.41 -9.41
CA TRP A 7 10.78 3.58 -8.59
C TRP A 7 11.64 4.76 -9.06
N ALA A 8 11.01 5.87 -9.43
CA ALA A 8 11.75 7.10 -9.76
C ALA A 8 12.12 7.90 -8.49
N ASP A 9 11.21 7.88 -7.51
CA ASP A 9 11.31 8.73 -6.32
C ASP A 9 11.40 7.92 -5.01
N TYR A 10 11.58 6.60 -5.05
CA TYR A 10 11.78 5.79 -3.83
C TYR A 10 13.09 5.01 -3.91
N ARG A 11 13.81 4.96 -2.79
CA ARG A 11 15.02 4.14 -2.65
C ARG A 11 15.22 3.68 -1.20
N LEU A 12 15.49 2.39 -1.02
CA LEU A 12 16.13 1.89 0.20
C LEU A 12 17.62 2.23 0.13
N ILE A 13 18.11 3.05 1.06
CA ILE A 13 19.50 3.54 1.06
C ILE A 13 20.40 2.57 1.83
N ASP A 14 20.02 2.25 3.06
CA ASP A 14 20.81 1.43 3.98
C ASP A 14 19.89 0.73 4.98
N THR A 15 20.38 -0.32 5.63
CA THR A 15 19.68 -1.10 6.64
C THR A 15 20.67 -1.56 7.70
N LYS A 16 20.37 -1.34 8.96
CA LYS A 16 21.18 -1.84 10.09
C LYS A 16 20.34 -1.93 11.35
N SER A 17 20.72 -2.82 12.25
CA SER A 17 20.29 -2.80 13.66
C SER A 17 18.76 -2.76 13.85
N GLY A 18 18.00 -3.48 13.02
CA GLY A 18 16.53 -3.51 13.09
C GLY A 18 15.83 -2.33 12.42
N GLU A 19 16.55 -1.55 11.60
CA GLU A 19 16.03 -0.35 10.94
C GLU A 19 16.39 -0.28 9.47
N ARG A 20 15.59 0.48 8.74
CA ARG A 20 15.82 0.85 7.34
C ARG A 20 15.86 2.37 7.19
N LEU A 21 16.82 2.84 6.40
CA LEU A 21 16.94 4.20 5.94
C LEU A 21 16.47 4.29 4.49
N GLU A 22 15.45 5.09 4.24
CA GLU A 22 14.80 5.20 2.94
C GLU A 22 14.73 6.65 2.47
N ARG A 23 14.74 6.84 1.15
CA ARG A 23 14.44 8.10 0.49
C ARG A 23 13.11 8.01 -0.25
N TRP A 24 12.29 9.03 -0.04
CA TRP A 24 10.96 9.24 -0.60
C TRP A 24 10.93 10.63 -1.22
N GLY A 25 11.30 10.76 -2.49
CA GLY A 25 11.55 12.03 -3.17
C GLY A 25 12.73 12.75 -2.51
N ASN A 26 12.45 13.93 -1.97
CA ASN A 26 13.44 14.73 -1.24
C ASN A 26 13.43 14.48 0.28
N VAL A 27 12.59 13.55 0.77
CA VAL A 27 12.47 13.25 2.20
C VAL A 27 13.21 11.94 2.52
N THR A 28 13.98 11.94 3.59
CA THR A 28 14.69 10.77 4.13
C THR A 28 14.08 10.34 5.46
N LEU A 29 13.74 9.06 5.56
CA LEU A 29 13.04 8.50 6.72
C LEU A 29 13.77 7.27 7.25
N ILE A 30 13.91 7.19 8.56
CA ILE A 30 14.34 5.99 9.29
C ILE A 30 13.11 5.31 9.87
N ARG A 31 12.97 4.01 9.59
CA ARG A 31 11.82 3.22 10.05
C ARG A 31 12.25 1.86 10.61
N PRO A 32 11.52 1.32 11.60
CA PRO A 32 11.78 -0.01 12.12
C PRO A 32 11.49 -1.10 11.08
N ASP A 33 12.44 -2.01 10.96
CA ASP A 33 12.33 -3.25 10.20
C ASP A 33 12.91 -4.44 11.00
N PRO A 34 12.06 -5.25 11.67
CA PRO A 34 12.54 -6.34 12.51
C PRO A 34 13.22 -7.47 11.72
N GLN A 35 13.12 -7.48 10.38
CA GLN A 35 13.83 -8.47 9.54
C GLN A 35 15.31 -8.10 9.33
N VAL A 36 15.69 -6.86 9.62
CA VAL A 36 17.08 -6.38 9.56
C VAL A 36 17.81 -6.83 10.83
N ILE A 37 18.34 -8.05 10.82
CA ILE A 37 18.98 -8.68 12.01
C ILE A 37 20.49 -8.44 12.08
N TRP A 38 21.11 -7.91 11.03
CA TRP A 38 22.55 -7.68 10.98
C TRP A 38 22.95 -6.38 11.70
N GLN A 39 24.15 -6.41 12.28
CA GLN A 39 24.77 -5.30 12.98
C GLN A 39 25.98 -4.85 12.16
N THR A 40 25.75 -3.91 11.24
CA THR A 40 26.79 -3.34 10.37
C THR A 40 27.03 -1.87 10.73
N PRO A 41 28.27 -1.36 10.58
CA PRO A 41 28.53 0.07 10.64
C PRO A 41 27.67 0.81 9.61
N PRO A 42 27.26 2.07 9.88
CA PRO A 42 26.49 2.86 8.93
C PRO A 42 27.30 3.07 7.64
N MET A 43 26.69 2.83 6.49
CA MET A 43 27.34 3.04 5.19
C MET A 43 27.26 4.50 4.72
N THR A 44 26.55 5.35 5.47
CA THR A 44 26.30 6.76 5.17
C THR A 44 26.07 7.54 6.47
N ASP A 45 26.45 8.81 6.46
CA ASP A 45 26.12 9.83 7.47
C ASP A 45 24.61 10.17 7.55
N LEU A 46 23.82 9.80 6.53
CA LEU A 46 22.37 10.06 6.49
C LEU A 46 21.59 9.45 7.66
N TRP A 47 22.13 8.46 8.38
CA TRP A 47 21.53 7.97 9.62
C TRP A 47 21.42 9.07 10.69
N GLU A 48 22.38 9.99 10.74
CA GLU A 48 22.42 11.10 11.70
C GLU A 48 21.58 12.30 11.21
N HIS A 49 21.38 12.40 9.90
CA HIS A 49 20.79 13.57 9.26
C HIS A 49 19.43 13.34 8.58
N ALA A 50 18.87 12.12 8.68
CA ALA A 50 17.56 11.83 8.12
C ALA A 50 16.48 12.79 8.65
N ASP A 51 15.56 13.20 7.77
CA ASP A 51 14.54 14.20 8.08
C ASP A 51 13.60 13.73 9.19
N GLY A 52 13.24 12.44 9.21
CA GLY A 52 12.37 11.86 10.23
C GLY A 52 12.75 10.44 10.64
N HIS A 53 12.47 10.11 11.90
CA HIS A 53 12.69 8.79 12.48
C HIS A 53 11.43 8.33 13.21
N TYR A 54 10.88 7.17 12.83
CA TYR A 54 9.76 6.58 13.55
C TYR A 54 10.23 5.71 14.71
N HIS A 55 9.86 6.07 15.94
CA HIS A 55 10.14 5.32 17.16
C HIS A 55 8.94 4.46 17.54
N ARG A 56 9.13 3.14 17.60
CA ARG A 56 8.07 2.22 18.03
C ARG A 56 7.94 2.21 19.55
N SER A 57 6.71 2.31 20.06
CA SER A 57 6.45 2.16 21.49
C SER A 57 6.38 0.69 21.89
N LYS A 58 6.86 0.36 23.10
CA LYS A 58 6.72 -0.96 23.73
C LYS A 58 5.25 -1.33 24.02
N SER A 59 4.39 -0.33 24.24
CA SER A 59 2.95 -0.53 24.51
C SER A 59 2.09 -0.58 23.24
N GLY A 60 2.69 -0.55 22.05
CA GLY A 60 1.99 -0.47 20.76
C GLY A 60 1.94 0.94 20.21
N GLY A 61 1.86 1.05 18.87
CA GLY A 61 1.98 2.33 18.18
C GLY A 61 3.42 2.87 18.16
N GLY A 62 3.56 4.18 18.15
CA GLY A 62 4.83 4.88 18.09
C GLY A 62 4.64 6.34 17.70
N GLN A 63 5.75 7.03 17.46
CA GLN A 63 5.74 8.44 17.11
C GLN A 63 6.86 8.77 16.13
N TRP A 64 6.64 9.81 15.33
CA TRP A 64 7.69 10.39 14.49
C TRP A 64 8.44 11.45 15.28
N GLU A 65 9.76 11.37 15.24
CA GLU A 65 10.67 12.47 15.55
C GLU A 65 11.09 13.11 14.22
N TYR A 66 10.99 14.44 14.11
CA TYR A 66 11.42 15.17 12.92
C TYR A 66 12.61 16.06 13.24
N ARG A 67 13.72 15.85 12.54
CA ARG A 67 14.87 16.77 12.53
C ARG A 67 14.64 17.91 11.56
N ARG A 68 14.00 17.61 10.43
CA ARG A 68 13.46 18.57 9.48
C ARG A 68 12.01 18.20 9.20
N GLN A 69 11.11 19.18 9.35
CA GLN A 69 9.68 18.95 9.12
C GLN A 69 9.44 18.59 7.65
N PRO A 70 8.96 17.37 7.32
CA PRO A 70 8.58 17.04 5.96
C PRO A 70 7.29 17.79 5.58
N PRO A 71 6.99 17.96 4.27
CA PRO A 71 5.68 18.39 3.82
C PRO A 71 4.57 17.51 4.41
N GLU A 72 3.37 18.07 4.58
CA GLU A 72 2.21 17.31 5.08
C GLU A 72 1.95 16.06 4.23
N SER A 73 2.12 16.18 2.91
CA SER A 73 2.18 15.06 1.98
C SER A 73 2.97 15.45 0.73
N TRP A 74 3.47 14.45 0.01
CA TRP A 74 4.16 14.64 -1.27
C TRP A 74 3.90 13.46 -2.20
N GLN A 75 4.25 13.60 -3.48
CA GLN A 75 4.07 12.54 -4.47
C GLN A 75 5.36 11.77 -4.71
N ILE A 76 5.23 10.46 -4.92
CA ILE A 76 6.28 9.59 -5.45
C ILE A 76 5.79 8.87 -6.70
N ARG A 77 6.69 8.59 -7.63
CA ARG A 77 6.38 7.95 -8.91
C ARG A 77 6.92 6.54 -9.01
N TYR A 78 6.07 5.67 -9.53
CA TYR A 78 6.43 4.36 -10.05
C TYR A 78 5.91 4.24 -11.47
N ARG A 79 6.82 4.16 -12.46
CA ARG A 79 6.45 4.26 -13.88
C ARG A 79 5.57 5.50 -14.12
N ASP A 80 4.38 5.31 -14.70
CA ASP A 80 3.42 6.36 -15.02
C ASP A 80 2.46 6.70 -13.86
N LEU A 81 2.53 5.96 -12.74
CA LEU A 81 1.65 6.16 -11.58
C LEU A 81 2.26 7.14 -10.58
N ARG A 82 1.39 7.91 -9.93
CA ARG A 82 1.72 8.88 -8.89
C ARG A 82 0.98 8.54 -7.60
N PHE A 83 1.71 8.42 -6.51
CA PHE A 83 1.17 8.10 -5.20
C PHE A 83 1.48 9.21 -4.22
N ILE A 84 0.46 9.66 -3.50
CA ILE A 84 0.60 10.59 -2.39
C ILE A 84 1.03 9.80 -1.16
N VAL A 85 2.15 10.19 -0.56
CA VAL A 85 2.68 9.63 0.68
C VAL A 85 2.76 10.70 1.74
N ARG A 86 2.68 10.28 3.00
CA ARG A 86 2.88 11.13 4.18
C ARG A 86 3.19 10.28 5.41
N PRO A 87 3.96 10.77 6.39
CA PRO A 87 4.04 10.15 7.71
C PRO A 87 2.64 10.00 8.29
N THR A 88 2.35 8.83 8.87
CA THR A 88 1.08 8.57 9.56
C THR A 88 1.32 8.44 11.07
N GLY A 89 0.26 8.24 11.85
CA GLY A 89 0.40 7.85 13.28
C GLY A 89 1.07 6.49 13.49
N PHE A 90 1.38 5.76 12.41
CA PHE A 90 2.11 4.50 12.42
C PHE A 90 3.37 4.59 11.54
N LYS A 91 4.15 3.51 11.52
CA LYS A 91 5.38 3.43 10.71
C LYS A 91 5.17 3.49 9.19
N HIS A 92 3.95 3.32 8.68
CA HIS A 92 3.71 3.33 7.23
C HIS A 92 3.53 4.75 6.70
N THR A 93 3.88 4.94 5.42
CA THR A 93 3.84 6.24 4.73
C THR A 93 2.68 6.36 3.73
N GLY A 94 1.75 5.39 3.72
CA GLY A 94 0.67 5.33 2.73
C GLY A 94 0.99 4.47 1.51
N LEU A 95 2.15 3.82 1.45
CA LEU A 95 2.53 2.96 0.32
C LEU A 95 3.50 1.86 0.76
N PHE A 96 3.43 0.71 0.08
CA PHE A 96 4.33 -0.43 0.24
C PHE A 96 5.12 -0.63 -1.08
N PRO A 97 6.30 0.00 -1.22
CA PRO A 97 7.05 0.02 -2.48
C PRO A 97 7.42 -1.37 -3.01
N GLU A 98 7.58 -2.34 -2.11
CA GLU A 98 7.86 -3.73 -2.42
C GLU A 98 6.74 -4.41 -3.22
N GLN A 99 5.48 -3.96 -3.08
CA GLN A 99 4.33 -4.51 -3.80
C GLN A 99 4.34 -4.17 -5.30
N ALA A 100 5.22 -3.26 -5.74
CA ALA A 100 5.31 -2.84 -7.12
C ALA A 100 5.63 -3.98 -8.10
N VAL A 101 6.33 -5.03 -7.64
CA VAL A 101 6.54 -6.25 -8.44
C VAL A 101 5.25 -6.99 -8.77
N ASN A 102 4.27 -6.93 -7.85
CA ASN A 102 2.96 -7.53 -8.07
C ASN A 102 2.13 -6.64 -9.00
N TRP A 103 2.26 -5.31 -8.90
CA TRP A 103 1.60 -4.36 -9.80
C TRP A 103 2.03 -4.55 -11.25
N ASP A 104 3.33 -4.74 -11.49
CA ASP A 104 3.85 -5.03 -12.83
C ASP A 104 3.31 -6.36 -13.36
N TRP A 105 3.34 -7.41 -12.54
CA TRP A 105 2.81 -8.72 -12.91
C TRP A 105 1.31 -8.66 -13.25
N MET A 106 0.51 -7.97 -12.45
CA MET A 106 -0.93 -7.79 -12.72
C MET A 106 -1.17 -6.97 -14.00
N THR A 107 -0.39 -5.91 -14.21
CA THR A 107 -0.45 -5.07 -15.41
C THR A 107 -0.20 -5.88 -16.67
N GLU A 108 0.84 -6.73 -16.66
CA GLU A 108 1.16 -7.63 -17.77
C GLU A 108 -0.01 -8.60 -18.05
N LYS A 109 -0.54 -9.25 -17.01
CA LYS A 109 -1.65 -10.19 -17.15
C LYS A 109 -2.90 -9.53 -17.74
N ILE A 110 -3.27 -8.35 -17.24
CA ILE A 110 -4.43 -7.60 -17.75
C ILE A 110 -4.23 -7.21 -19.22
N ARG A 111 -3.07 -6.64 -19.57
CA ARG A 111 -2.78 -6.23 -20.96
C ARG A 111 -2.76 -7.42 -21.92
N SER A 112 -2.26 -8.57 -21.48
CA SER A 112 -2.19 -9.78 -22.29
C SER A 112 -3.52 -10.51 -22.46
N ALA A 113 -4.56 -10.16 -21.69
CA ALA A 113 -5.82 -10.90 -21.68
C ALA A 113 -6.62 -10.81 -23.00
N GLY A 114 -6.39 -9.77 -23.81
CA GLY A 114 -7.09 -9.56 -25.08
C GLY A 114 -8.60 -9.29 -24.95
N ARG A 115 -9.09 -9.08 -23.71
CA ARG A 115 -10.49 -8.83 -23.37
C ARG A 115 -10.57 -7.93 -22.12
N PRO A 116 -11.71 -7.27 -21.86
CA PRO A 116 -11.94 -6.60 -20.58
C PRO A 116 -11.77 -7.58 -19.40
N VAL A 117 -11.10 -7.11 -18.34
CA VAL A 117 -10.82 -7.87 -17.11
C VAL A 117 -11.46 -7.15 -15.94
N ARG A 118 -12.27 -7.86 -15.16
CA ARG A 118 -12.86 -7.36 -13.91
C ARG A 118 -12.03 -7.81 -12.72
N VAL A 119 -11.46 -6.87 -12.00
CA VAL A 119 -10.58 -7.10 -10.84
C VAL A 119 -11.33 -6.73 -9.56
N LEU A 120 -11.33 -7.62 -8.57
CA LEU A 120 -11.73 -7.32 -7.20
C LEU A 120 -10.46 -7.13 -6.35
N ASN A 121 -10.28 -5.96 -5.75
CA ASN A 121 -9.18 -5.67 -4.84
C ASN A 121 -9.72 -5.49 -3.41
N LEU A 122 -9.36 -6.40 -2.52
CA LEU A 122 -9.81 -6.49 -1.13
C LEU A 122 -8.68 -6.04 -0.20
N PHE A 123 -9.04 -5.39 0.92
CA PHE A 123 -8.08 -4.76 1.83
C PHE A 123 -7.18 -3.78 1.08
N ALA A 124 -7.81 -3.01 0.19
CA ALA A 124 -7.13 -2.34 -0.91
C ALA A 124 -6.29 -1.12 -0.50
N TYR A 125 -6.39 -0.69 0.76
CA TYR A 125 -5.61 0.39 1.36
C TYR A 125 -5.65 1.67 0.51
N THR A 126 -4.49 2.29 0.24
CA THR A 126 -4.34 3.50 -0.56
C THR A 126 -4.35 3.24 -2.07
N GLY A 127 -4.69 2.02 -2.50
CA GLY A 127 -5.03 1.72 -3.89
C GLY A 127 -3.88 1.40 -4.84
N GLY A 128 -2.67 1.09 -4.35
CA GLY A 128 -1.52 0.75 -5.21
C GLY A 128 -1.86 -0.22 -6.34
N ALA A 129 -2.41 -1.38 -5.97
CA ALA A 129 -2.84 -2.39 -6.94
C ALA A 129 -4.06 -1.95 -7.78
N THR A 130 -5.02 -1.23 -7.18
CA THR A 130 -6.19 -0.68 -7.90
C THR A 130 -5.75 0.21 -9.06
N LEU A 131 -4.82 1.14 -8.80
CA LEU A 131 -4.30 2.07 -9.79
C LEU A 131 -3.55 1.35 -10.90
N ALA A 132 -2.71 0.36 -10.56
CA ALA A 132 -1.99 -0.44 -11.54
C ALA A 132 -2.95 -1.21 -12.48
N CYS A 133 -3.94 -1.89 -11.91
CA CYS A 133 -4.95 -2.60 -12.69
C CYS A 133 -5.78 -1.66 -13.58
N ALA A 134 -6.24 -0.52 -13.04
CA ALA A 134 -7.03 0.46 -13.79
C ALA A 134 -6.21 1.12 -14.93
N ALA A 135 -4.93 1.43 -14.69
CA ALA A 135 -4.03 1.93 -15.71
C ALA A 135 -3.75 0.88 -16.80
N ALA A 136 -3.77 -0.40 -16.46
CA ALA A 136 -3.68 -1.51 -17.41
C ALA A 136 -4.96 -1.73 -18.24
N GLY A 137 -6.07 -1.06 -17.89
CA GLY A 137 -7.35 -1.13 -18.61
C GLY A 137 -8.41 -2.02 -17.96
N ALA A 138 -8.20 -2.50 -16.74
CA ALA A 138 -9.19 -3.29 -16.02
C ALA A 138 -10.34 -2.43 -15.45
N GLU A 139 -11.52 -3.05 -15.31
CA GLU A 139 -12.58 -2.59 -14.42
C GLU A 139 -12.26 -3.05 -13.00
N VAL A 140 -12.16 -2.13 -12.04
CA VAL A 140 -11.68 -2.46 -10.70
C VAL A 140 -12.75 -2.18 -9.65
N CYS A 141 -13.04 -3.17 -8.81
CA CYS A 141 -13.79 -2.99 -7.58
C CYS A 141 -12.80 -2.89 -6.42
N HIS A 142 -12.64 -1.69 -5.87
CA HIS A 142 -11.78 -1.38 -4.73
C HIS A 142 -12.59 -1.46 -3.44
N VAL A 143 -12.15 -2.29 -2.49
CA VAL A 143 -12.84 -2.49 -1.21
C VAL A 143 -11.86 -2.32 -0.05
N ASP A 144 -12.19 -1.40 0.85
CA ASP A 144 -11.49 -1.23 2.12
C ASP A 144 -12.47 -0.80 3.22
N ALA A 145 -12.21 -1.20 4.46
CA ALA A 145 -13.06 -0.85 5.60
C ALA A 145 -12.88 0.62 6.04
N ALA A 146 -11.71 1.19 5.82
CA ALA A 146 -11.37 2.52 6.29
C ALA A 146 -11.75 3.58 5.24
N LYS A 147 -12.79 4.38 5.53
CA LYS A 147 -13.22 5.50 4.68
C LYS A 147 -12.07 6.43 4.29
N GLY A 148 -11.16 6.71 5.22
CA GLY A 148 -9.97 7.53 4.97
C GLY A 148 -9.00 6.92 3.96
N MET A 149 -8.84 5.58 3.96
CA MET A 149 -7.98 4.89 3.00
C MET A 149 -8.59 4.87 1.61
N VAL A 150 -9.91 4.64 1.51
CA VAL A 150 -10.64 4.73 0.23
C VAL A 150 -10.57 6.16 -0.34
N GLN A 151 -10.66 7.18 0.52
CA GLN A 151 -10.51 8.57 0.09
C GLN A 151 -9.07 8.85 -0.41
N TRP A 152 -8.06 8.37 0.31
CA TRP A 152 -6.66 8.49 -0.12
C TRP A 152 -6.40 7.73 -1.44
N ALA A 153 -7.01 6.57 -1.64
CA ALA A 153 -6.93 5.83 -2.90
C ALA A 153 -7.55 6.61 -4.08
N ARG A 154 -8.64 7.34 -3.84
CA ARG A 154 -9.23 8.26 -4.83
C ARG A 154 -8.31 9.44 -5.15
N GLU A 155 -7.66 10.02 -4.14
CA GLU A 155 -6.66 11.08 -4.33
C GLU A 155 -5.47 10.57 -5.16
N ASN A 156 -5.00 9.34 -4.91
CA ASN A 156 -3.98 8.70 -5.72
C ASN A 156 -4.45 8.46 -7.17
N ALA A 157 -5.69 8.01 -7.36
CA ALA A 157 -6.26 7.84 -8.69
C ALA A 157 -6.31 9.17 -9.46
N ALA A 158 -6.70 10.26 -8.79
CA ALA A 158 -6.66 11.60 -9.38
C ALA A 158 -5.24 12.05 -9.70
N ALA A 159 -4.28 11.87 -8.79
CA ALA A 159 -2.88 12.18 -9.02
C ALA A 159 -2.29 11.39 -10.20
N SER A 160 -2.76 10.16 -10.43
CA SER A 160 -2.35 9.31 -11.56
C SER A 160 -3.15 9.53 -12.85
N GLY A 161 -4.09 10.50 -12.89
CA GLY A 161 -4.91 10.76 -14.08
C GLY A 161 -5.92 9.64 -14.40
N LEU A 162 -6.40 8.92 -13.38
CA LEU A 162 -7.28 7.76 -13.51
C LEU A 162 -8.71 8.03 -13.03
N THR A 163 -9.15 9.30 -12.91
CA THR A 163 -10.49 9.66 -12.43
C THR A 163 -11.61 9.08 -13.30
N GLU A 164 -11.41 9.05 -14.62
CA GLU A 164 -12.38 8.56 -15.59
C GLU A 164 -12.32 7.05 -15.82
N LYS A 165 -11.42 6.33 -15.11
CA LYS A 165 -11.31 4.88 -15.23
C LYS A 165 -12.45 4.19 -14.47
N PRO A 166 -12.90 3.00 -14.92
CA PRO A 166 -14.00 2.27 -14.29
C PRO A 166 -13.57 1.66 -12.95
N ILE A 167 -13.49 2.50 -11.90
CA ILE A 167 -13.16 2.10 -10.53
C ILE A 167 -14.38 2.28 -9.64
N ARG A 168 -14.90 1.16 -9.11
CA ARG A 168 -15.96 1.14 -8.10
C ARG A 168 -15.33 1.19 -6.72
N TRP A 169 -15.59 2.27 -5.98
CA TRP A 169 -15.03 2.51 -4.64
C TRP A 169 -16.01 2.08 -3.55
N ILE A 170 -15.62 1.11 -2.72
CA ILE A 170 -16.46 0.54 -1.66
C ILE A 170 -15.80 0.74 -0.30
N VAL A 171 -16.55 1.36 0.62
CA VAL A 171 -16.21 1.42 2.04
C VAL A 171 -17.03 0.36 2.76
N ASP A 172 -16.46 -0.83 2.99
CA ASP A 172 -17.14 -1.91 3.70
C ASP A 172 -16.15 -2.94 4.25
N ASP A 173 -16.62 -3.77 5.18
CA ASP A 173 -15.92 -4.99 5.57
C ASP A 173 -15.80 -5.94 4.36
N CYS A 174 -14.59 -6.45 4.12
CA CYS A 174 -14.29 -7.26 2.93
C CYS A 174 -15.07 -8.58 2.94
N GLU A 175 -15.19 -9.26 4.08
CA GLU A 175 -15.91 -10.53 4.19
C GLU A 175 -17.41 -10.34 3.93
N LYS A 176 -18.03 -9.33 4.56
CA LYS A 176 -19.43 -8.96 4.32
C LYS A 176 -19.67 -8.58 2.87
N PHE A 177 -18.76 -7.82 2.27
CA PHE A 177 -18.86 -7.42 0.87
C PHE A 177 -18.87 -8.64 -0.05
N ILE A 178 -17.90 -9.54 0.08
CA ILE A 178 -17.78 -10.75 -0.74
C ILE A 178 -19.00 -11.65 -0.59
N ARG A 179 -19.50 -11.87 0.63
CA ARG A 179 -20.72 -12.66 0.86
C ARG A 179 -21.93 -12.10 0.12
N ARG A 180 -22.08 -10.78 0.05
CA ARG A 180 -23.17 -10.13 -0.71
C ARG A 180 -22.97 -10.24 -2.21
N GLU A 181 -21.73 -10.09 -2.70
CA GLU A 181 -21.42 -10.27 -4.13
C GLU A 181 -21.68 -11.72 -4.57
N ALA A 182 -21.31 -12.71 -3.75
CA ALA A 182 -21.58 -14.13 -3.99
C ALA A 182 -23.10 -14.40 -4.05
N ARG A 183 -23.89 -13.88 -3.10
CA ARG A 183 -25.36 -13.99 -3.13
C ARG A 183 -26.00 -13.35 -4.37
N ARG A 184 -25.36 -12.31 -4.93
CA ARG A 184 -25.79 -11.63 -6.15
C ARG A 184 -25.30 -12.31 -7.43
N GLY A 185 -24.57 -13.42 -7.33
CA GLY A 185 -23.97 -14.11 -8.48
C GLY A 185 -22.93 -13.27 -9.22
N LYS A 186 -22.28 -12.31 -8.55
CA LYS A 186 -21.23 -11.49 -9.16
C LYS A 186 -19.94 -12.28 -9.26
N THR A 187 -19.27 -12.18 -10.42
CA THR A 187 -18.02 -12.86 -10.71
C THR A 187 -16.95 -11.85 -11.13
N TYR A 188 -15.70 -12.18 -10.84
CA TYR A 188 -14.51 -11.39 -11.16
C TYR A 188 -13.50 -12.29 -11.86
N ASP A 189 -12.71 -11.72 -12.76
CA ASP A 189 -11.66 -12.45 -13.50
C ASP A 189 -10.39 -12.60 -12.66
N ALA A 190 -10.16 -11.66 -11.74
CA ALA A 190 -9.04 -11.69 -10.81
C ALA A 190 -9.47 -11.14 -9.45
N ILE A 191 -8.91 -11.72 -8.39
CA ILE A 191 -9.08 -11.28 -7.01
C ILE A 191 -7.70 -11.01 -6.43
N ILE A 192 -7.54 -9.83 -5.85
CA ILE A 192 -6.36 -9.40 -5.08
C ILE A 192 -6.83 -9.31 -3.63
N MET A 193 -6.08 -9.92 -2.73
CA MET A 193 -6.43 -9.99 -1.32
C MET A 193 -5.16 -9.81 -0.49
N ASP A 194 -5.05 -8.68 0.21
CA ASP A 194 -3.91 -8.34 1.08
C ASP A 194 -4.38 -8.11 2.54
N PRO A 195 -4.88 -9.16 3.20
CA PRO A 195 -5.49 -9.03 4.53
C PRO A 195 -4.43 -8.71 5.58
N PRO A 196 -4.68 -7.76 6.49
CA PRO A 196 -3.77 -7.51 7.59
C PRO A 196 -3.76 -8.70 8.56
N SER A 197 -2.71 -8.84 9.38
CA SER A 197 -2.70 -9.85 10.45
C SER A 197 -3.85 -9.61 11.46
N TYR A 198 -4.14 -8.34 11.75
CA TYR A 198 -5.21 -7.90 12.62
C TYR A 198 -5.84 -6.62 12.06
N GLY A 199 -7.16 -6.50 12.17
CA GLY A 199 -7.87 -5.32 11.69
C GLY A 199 -9.22 -5.13 12.38
N ARG A 200 -9.89 -4.03 12.04
CA ARG A 200 -11.29 -3.80 12.41
C ARG A 200 -12.11 -3.37 11.21
N GLY A 201 -13.29 -3.97 11.08
CA GLY A 201 -14.29 -3.56 10.09
C GLY A 201 -14.96 -2.23 10.45
N PRO A 202 -15.74 -1.64 9.53
CA PRO A 202 -16.40 -0.35 9.75
C PRO A 202 -17.40 -0.36 10.91
N GLY A 203 -17.98 -1.52 11.23
CA GLY A 203 -18.90 -1.72 12.35
C GLY A 203 -18.21 -2.19 13.63
N GLY A 204 -16.88 -2.19 13.68
CA GLY A 204 -16.08 -2.65 14.82
C GLY A 204 -15.81 -4.16 14.85
N GLU A 205 -16.12 -4.87 13.77
CA GLU A 205 -15.85 -6.30 13.61
C GLU A 205 -14.35 -6.57 13.75
N ILE A 206 -13.97 -7.60 14.52
CA ILE A 206 -12.56 -7.94 14.69
C ILE A 206 -12.12 -8.86 13.56
N TRP A 207 -11.10 -8.44 12.82
CA TRP A 207 -10.39 -9.28 11.85
C TRP A 207 -9.13 -9.87 12.47
N LYS A 208 -8.96 -11.19 12.35
CA LYS A 208 -7.73 -11.91 12.69
C LYS A 208 -7.43 -12.90 11.57
N LEU A 209 -6.27 -12.75 10.92
CA LEU A 209 -5.93 -13.52 9.73
C LEU A 209 -6.07 -15.03 9.95
N GLU A 210 -5.55 -15.53 11.08
CA GLU A 210 -5.56 -16.94 11.44
C GLU A 210 -6.97 -17.54 11.57
N ASN A 211 -7.97 -16.72 11.88
CA ASN A 211 -9.36 -17.16 12.10
C ASN A 211 -10.24 -16.91 10.87
N SER A 212 -9.94 -15.86 10.11
CA SER A 212 -10.88 -15.30 9.13
C SER A 212 -10.50 -15.58 7.68
N ILE A 213 -9.30 -16.08 7.39
CA ILE A 213 -8.85 -16.29 6.00
C ILE A 213 -9.49 -17.50 5.32
N TYR A 214 -9.69 -18.61 6.04
CA TYR A 214 -10.13 -19.88 5.45
C TYR A 214 -11.48 -19.80 4.72
N PRO A 215 -12.50 -19.08 5.22
CA PRO A 215 -13.76 -18.93 4.49
C PRO A 215 -13.67 -18.12 3.20
N LEU A 216 -12.53 -17.49 2.90
CA LEU A 216 -12.32 -16.64 1.72
C LEU A 216 -11.55 -17.33 0.59
N VAL A 217 -11.02 -18.53 0.80
CA VAL A 217 -10.19 -19.30 -0.15
C VAL A 217 -10.85 -20.57 -0.63
#